data_AF-A0LZD8-F1
#
_entry.id   AF-A0LZD8-F1
#
_cell.length_a   1.000
_cell.length_b   1.000
_cell.length_c   1.000
_cell.angle_alpha   90.00
_cell.angle_beta   90.00
_cell.angle_gamma   90.00
#
_symmetry.space_group_name_H-M   'P 1'
#
loop_
_entity.id
_entity.type
_entity.pdbx_description
1 polymer ?
#
loop_
_entity_poly.entity_id
_entity_poly.type
_entity_poly.pdbx_seq_one_letter_code
_entity_poly.pdbx_strand_id
1 'polypeptide(L)'
;MDQWSISKAIFGKLNMENIKFYIEYVARIIEVGGVLTILVGTLLALGKFLFAQQKAKKRSYKLLRQELGKGILLGLEILVAADIIATVVTEPTMDKVLTLGVIVLIRTFLSLSIELEIEGKFPWQREPSDKHLDQDL
;
A
#
# COMPACT_ATOMS: atom_id res chain seq x y z
N MET A 1 25.42 31.53 28.07
CA MET A 1 24.57 31.13 26.92
C MET A 1 24.06 32.40 26.27
N ASP A 2 24.31 32.54 24.98
CA ASP A 2 23.99 33.69 24.15
C ASP A 2 22.52 33.66 23.70
N GLN A 3 21.89 34.82 23.67
CA GLN A 3 20.47 34.99 23.32
C GLN A 3 20.17 34.62 21.86
N TRP A 4 21.19 34.64 21.01
CA TRP A 4 21.14 34.25 19.60
C TRP A 4 20.94 32.73 19.43
N SER A 5 21.66 31.91 20.21
CA SER A 5 21.52 30.44 20.19
C SER A 5 20.13 29.96 20.64
N ILE A 6 19.56 30.61 21.66
CA ILE A 6 18.21 30.29 22.17
C ILE A 6 17.14 30.60 21.11
N SER A 7 17.21 31.76 20.45
CA SER A 7 16.24 32.11 19.42
C SER A 7 16.30 31.17 18.22
N LYS A 8 17.50 30.72 17.82
CA LYS A 8 17.67 29.78 16.70
C LYS A 8 17.17 28.38 17.04
N ALA A 9 17.38 27.90 18.28
CA ALA A 9 16.88 26.63 18.76
C ALA A 9 15.35 26.61 18.89
N ILE A 10 14.75 27.69 19.40
CA ILE A 10 13.29 27.84 19.50
C ILE A 10 12.67 27.91 18.10
N PHE A 11 13.25 28.72 17.19
CA PHE A 11 12.77 28.85 15.82
C PHE A 11 12.88 27.51 15.05
N GLY A 12 14.00 26.80 15.20
CA GLY A 12 14.18 25.47 14.61
C GLY A 12 13.19 24.43 15.13
N LYS A 13 12.89 24.45 16.44
CA LYS A 13 11.92 23.55 17.06
C LYS A 13 10.48 23.82 16.61
N LEU A 14 10.08 25.09 16.54
CA LEU A 14 8.75 25.52 16.05
C LEU A 14 8.55 25.16 14.57
N ASN A 15 9.59 25.32 13.73
CA ASN A 15 9.52 24.91 12.32
C ASN A 15 9.35 23.38 12.17
N MET A 16 10.07 22.58 12.96
CA MET A 16 9.98 21.12 12.91
C MET A 16 8.61 20.59 13.37
N GLU A 17 8.02 21.15 14.43
CA GLU A 17 6.66 20.77 14.87
C GLU A 17 5.61 21.07 13.81
N ASN A 18 5.66 22.25 13.20
CA ASN A 18 4.74 22.61 12.13
C ASN A 18 4.89 21.69 10.91
N ILE A 19 6.12 21.40 10.50
CA ILE A 19 6.39 20.49 9.37
C ILE A 19 5.83 19.10 9.64
N LYS A 20 6.05 18.53 10.84
CA LYS A 20 5.49 17.23 11.21
C LYS A 20 3.96 17.24 11.15
N PHE A 21 3.33 18.28 11.70
CA PHE A 21 1.87 18.39 11.68
C PHE A 21 1.31 18.42 10.25
N TYR A 22 1.93 19.18 9.34
CA TYR A 22 1.51 19.20 7.93
C TYR A 22 1.71 17.85 7.25
N ILE A 23 2.85 17.18 7.48
CA ILE A 23 3.11 15.90 6.82
C ILE A 23 2.20 14.79 7.37
N GLU A 24 1.96 14.74 8.68
CA GLU A 24 0.99 13.81 9.28
C GLU A 24 -0.42 14.02 8.72
N TYR A 25 -0.82 15.28 8.51
CA TYR A 25 -2.11 15.61 7.92
C TYR A 25 -2.22 15.12 6.47
N VAL A 26 -1.18 15.33 5.66
CA VAL A 26 -1.11 14.82 4.28
C VAL A 26 -1.13 13.29 4.26
N ALA A 27 -0.34 12.63 5.11
CA ALA A 27 -0.31 11.17 5.21
C ALA A 27 -1.69 10.59 5.51
N ARG A 28 -2.41 11.18 6.47
CA ARG A 28 -3.77 10.76 6.83
C ARG A 28 -4.78 10.94 5.69
N ILE A 29 -4.68 12.03 4.93
CA ILE A 29 -5.56 12.23 3.76
C ILE A 29 -5.29 11.15 2.71
N ILE A 30 -4.02 10.84 2.44
CA ILE A 30 -3.63 9.80 1.47
C ILE A 30 -4.11 8.42 1.95
N GLU A 31 -3.93 8.12 3.24
CA GLU A 31 -4.40 6.87 3.85
C GLU A 31 -5.92 6.72 3.68
N VAL A 32 -6.70 7.72 4.09
CA VAL A 32 -8.17 7.71 3.95
C VAL A 32 -8.57 7.60 2.48
N GLY A 33 -7.89 8.31 1.58
CA GLY A 33 -8.12 8.24 0.14
C GLY A 33 -7.87 6.83 -0.43
N GLY A 34 -6.77 6.19 -0.03
CA GLY A 34 -6.43 4.83 -0.42
C GLY A 34 -7.47 3.82 0.05
N VAL A 35 -7.86 3.88 1.34
CA VAL A 35 -8.91 3.02 1.91
C VAL A 35 -10.25 3.22 1.19
N LEU A 36 -10.66 4.47 0.96
CA LEU A 36 -11.88 4.77 0.22
C LEU A 36 -11.85 4.22 -1.20
N THR A 37 -10.70 4.29 -1.86
CA THR A 37 -10.54 3.78 -3.22
C THR A 37 -10.68 2.26 -3.29
N ILE A 38 -10.07 1.52 -2.34
CA ILE A 38 -10.26 0.07 -2.20
C ILE A 38 -11.74 -0.24 -1.95
N LEU A 39 -12.38 0.48 -1.03
CA LEU A 39 -13.76 0.26 -0.64
C LEU A 39 -14.71 0.46 -1.83
N VAL A 40 -14.58 1.58 -2.55
CA VAL A 40 -15.40 1.90 -3.73
C VAL A 40 -15.16 0.89 -4.85
N GLY A 41 -13.90 0.56 -5.16
CA GLY A 41 -13.57 -0.45 -6.16
C GLY A 41 -14.20 -1.82 -5.85
N THR A 42 -14.14 -2.21 -4.57
CA THR A 42 -14.74 -3.45 -4.08
C THR A 42 -16.26 -3.45 -4.20
N LEU A 43 -16.93 -2.38 -3.75
CA LEU A 43 -18.39 -2.24 -3.82
C LEU A 43 -18.89 -2.21 -5.26
N LEU A 44 -18.21 -1.51 -6.16
CA LEU A 44 -18.57 -1.46 -7.59
C LEU A 44 -18.43 -2.83 -8.25
N ALA A 45 -17.35 -3.56 -7.98
CA ALA A 45 -17.16 -4.90 -8.52
C ALA A 45 -18.21 -5.89 -7.98
N LEU A 46 -18.53 -5.82 -6.69
CA LEU A 46 -19.56 -6.66 -6.07
C LEU A 46 -20.96 -6.34 -6.63
N GLY A 47 -21.30 -5.06 -6.75
CA GLY A 47 -22.55 -4.62 -7.37
C GLY A 47 -22.69 -5.15 -8.79
N LYS A 48 -21.67 -4.95 -9.63
CA LYS A 48 -21.64 -5.50 -11.01
C LYS A 48 -21.83 -7.02 -11.03
N PHE A 49 -21.22 -7.75 -10.10
CA PHE A 49 -21.37 -9.21 -10.02
C PHE A 49 -22.78 -9.66 -9.64
N LEU A 50 -23.42 -8.99 -8.68
CA LEU A 50 -24.81 -9.28 -8.29
C LEU A 50 -25.78 -9.04 -9.45
N PHE A 51 -25.61 -7.93 -10.19
CA PHE A 51 -26.42 -7.67 -11.39
C PHE A 51 -26.10 -8.62 -12.55
N ALA A 52 -24.83 -9.04 -12.72
CA ALA A 52 -24.41 -9.95 -13.79
C ALA A 52 -24.77 -11.42 -13.52
N GLN A 53 -24.93 -11.82 -12.26
CA GLN A 53 -25.34 -13.19 -11.88
C GLN A 53 -26.72 -13.57 -12.43
N GLN A 54 -27.59 -12.60 -12.75
CA GLN A 54 -28.85 -12.88 -13.44
C GLN A 54 -28.68 -13.43 -14.87
N LYS A 55 -27.49 -13.34 -15.52
CA LYS A 55 -27.34 -13.63 -16.95
C LYS A 55 -26.35 -14.75 -17.35
N ALA A 56 -25.28 -15.06 -16.60
CA ALA A 56 -24.39 -16.20 -16.93
C ALA A 56 -23.38 -16.58 -15.81
N LYS A 57 -23.49 -17.79 -15.23
CA LYS A 57 -22.74 -18.23 -14.03
C LYS A 57 -21.20 -18.28 -14.15
N LYS A 58 -20.61 -18.71 -15.28
CA LYS A 58 -19.15 -18.93 -15.38
C LYS A 58 -18.34 -17.70 -15.78
N ARG A 59 -18.89 -16.79 -16.60
CA ARG A 59 -18.18 -15.58 -17.02
C ARG A 59 -18.15 -14.51 -15.91
N SER A 60 -19.12 -14.56 -15.00
CA SER A 60 -19.28 -13.58 -13.92
C SER A 60 -18.14 -13.61 -12.88
N TYR A 61 -17.63 -14.79 -12.52
CA TYR A 61 -16.58 -14.90 -11.49
C TYR A 61 -15.21 -14.36 -11.95
N LYS A 62 -14.81 -14.65 -13.21
CA LYS A 62 -13.55 -14.14 -13.77
C LYS A 62 -13.57 -12.61 -13.89
N LEU A 63 -14.71 -12.05 -14.30
CA LEU A 63 -14.94 -10.60 -14.38
C LEU A 63 -14.91 -9.93 -13.00
N LEU A 64 -15.57 -10.53 -12.00
CA LEU A 64 -15.53 -10.05 -10.62
C LEU A 64 -14.08 -9.99 -10.12
N ARG A 65 -13.30 -11.06 -10.30
CA ARG A 65 -11.90 -11.11 -9.85
C ARG A 65 -11.02 -10.07 -10.54
N GLN A 66 -11.24 -9.81 -11.84
CA GLN A 66 -10.52 -8.76 -12.56
C GLN A 66 -10.87 -7.35 -12.08
N GLU A 67 -12.14 -7.05 -11.85
CA GLU A 67 -12.56 -5.71 -11.41
C GLU A 67 -12.18 -5.45 -9.95
N LEU A 68 -12.27 -6.47 -9.08
CA LEU A 68 -11.75 -6.42 -7.71
C LEU A 68 -10.23 -6.19 -7.69
N GLY A 69 -9.48 -6.96 -8.49
CA GLY A 69 -8.03 -6.84 -8.56
C GLY A 69 -7.57 -5.44 -8.96
N LYS A 70 -8.22 -4.80 -9.95
CA LYS A 70 -7.90 -3.43 -10.37
C LYS A 70 -8.13 -2.41 -9.26
N GLY A 71 -9.26 -2.51 -8.55
CA GLY A 71 -9.60 -1.57 -7.47
C GLY A 71 -8.66 -1.72 -6.26
N ILE A 72 -8.33 -2.96 -5.92
CA ILE A 72 -7.37 -3.26 -4.84
C ILE A 72 -5.97 -2.79 -5.21
N LEU A 73 -5.48 -3.08 -6.42
CA LEU A 73 -4.14 -2.68 -6.87
C LEU A 73 -3.96 -1.16 -6.82
N LEU A 74 -4.93 -0.40 -7.34
CA LEU A 74 -4.86 1.06 -7.36
C LEU A 74 -4.94 1.65 -5.94
N GLY A 75 -5.75 1.08 -5.07
CA GLY A 75 -5.78 1.46 -3.66
C GLY A 75 -4.47 1.13 -2.93
N LEU A 76 -3.84 -0.01 -3.23
CA LEU A 76 -2.54 -0.37 -2.68
C LEU A 76 -1.43 0.58 -3.15
N GLU A 77 -1.42 1.02 -4.41
CA GLU A 77 -0.46 2.03 -4.89
C GLU A 77 -0.55 3.33 -4.07
N ILE A 78 -1.76 3.79 -3.76
CA ILE A 78 -2.01 4.99 -2.95
C ILE A 78 -1.60 4.74 -1.50
N LEU A 79 -1.97 3.60 -0.92
CA LEU A 79 -1.61 3.26 0.45
C LEU A 79 -0.10 3.14 0.61
N VAL A 80 0.62 2.58 -0.37
CA VAL A 80 2.10 2.47 -0.33
C VAL A 80 2.75 3.82 -0.06
N ALA A 81 2.28 4.89 -0.72
CA ALA A 81 2.74 6.25 -0.49
C ALA A 81 2.48 6.74 0.95
N ALA A 82 1.32 6.41 1.54
CA ALA A 82 0.99 6.79 2.91
C ALA A 82 2.00 6.24 3.94
N ASP A 83 2.29 4.93 3.95
CA ASP A 83 3.22 4.43 4.98
C ASP A 83 4.70 4.76 4.68
N ILE A 84 5.07 5.09 3.42
CA ILE A 84 6.39 5.71 3.17
C ILE A 84 6.47 7.06 3.88
N ILE A 85 5.44 7.89 3.79
CA ILE A 85 5.41 9.18 4.48
C ILE A 85 5.43 8.98 6.01
N ALA A 86 4.63 8.04 6.53
CA ALA A 86 4.60 7.74 7.96
C ALA A 86 5.97 7.28 8.50
N THR A 87 6.70 6.45 7.74
CA THR A 87 8.04 5.98 8.15
C THR A 87 9.09 7.09 8.16
N VAL A 88 9.01 8.06 7.26
CA VAL A 88 10.01 9.16 7.15
C VAL A 88 9.86 10.21 8.26
N VAL A 89 8.64 10.45 8.75
CA VAL A 89 8.34 11.56 9.67
C VAL A 89 8.48 11.19 11.14
N THR A 90 8.52 9.88 11.43
CA THR A 90 8.55 9.39 12.80
C THR A 90 9.95 9.56 13.40
N GLU A 91 10.07 10.37 14.46
CA GLU A 91 11.32 10.48 15.22
C GLU A 91 11.72 9.11 15.79
N PRO A 92 12.96 8.64 15.54
CA PRO A 92 13.38 7.34 15.98
C PRO A 92 13.61 7.35 17.50
N THR A 93 12.60 6.93 18.24
CA THR A 93 12.71 6.47 19.64
C THR A 93 12.44 4.96 19.65
N MET A 94 13.03 4.18 20.56
CA MET A 94 12.87 2.71 20.52
C MET A 94 11.41 2.25 20.48
N ASP A 95 10.52 2.87 21.26
CA ASP A 95 9.08 2.53 21.24
C ASP A 95 8.43 2.82 19.88
N LYS A 96 8.71 4.01 19.31
CA LYS A 96 8.20 4.40 17.98
C LYS A 96 8.75 3.53 16.85
N VAL A 97 10.02 3.14 16.92
CA VAL A 97 10.65 2.23 15.95
C VAL A 97 9.99 0.86 16.01
N LEU A 98 9.63 0.39 17.20
CA LEU A 98 8.97 -0.90 17.38
C LEU A 98 7.54 -0.89 16.82
N THR A 99 6.75 0.15 17.11
CA THR A 99 5.42 0.33 16.50
C THR A 99 5.51 0.43 14.98
N LEU A 100 6.44 1.24 14.47
CA LEU A 100 6.66 1.38 13.03
C LEU A 100 7.08 0.07 12.38
N GLY A 101 7.98 -0.68 13.02
CA GLY A 101 8.43 -1.99 12.57
C GLY A 101 7.27 -2.98 12.44
N VAL A 102 6.35 -3.00 13.41
CA VAL A 102 5.14 -3.83 13.36
C VAL A 102 4.24 -3.43 12.18
N ILE A 103 4.02 -2.12 11.96
CA ILE A 103 3.20 -1.63 10.83
C ILE A 103 3.80 -2.06 9.49
N VAL A 104 5.11 -1.87 9.30
CA VAL A 104 5.81 -2.27 8.06
C VAL A 104 5.76 -3.79 7.86
N LEU A 105 5.86 -4.57 8.94
CA LEU A 105 5.78 -6.03 8.88
C LEU A 105 4.37 -6.50 8.47
N ILE A 106 3.31 -5.88 9.02
CA ILE A 106 1.93 -6.14 8.62
C ILE A 106 1.73 -5.79 7.14
N ARG A 107 2.20 -4.62 6.69
CA ARG A 107 2.11 -4.22 5.27
C ARG A 107 2.77 -5.24 4.35
N THR A 108 3.99 -5.66 4.70
CA THR A 108 4.76 -6.59 3.87
C THR A 108 4.07 -7.95 3.81
N PHE A 109 3.58 -8.45 4.95
CA PHE A 109 2.89 -9.73 5.02
C PHE A 109 1.56 -9.72 4.24
N LEU A 110 0.74 -8.67 4.40
CA LEU A 110 -0.53 -8.54 3.68
C LEU A 110 -0.32 -8.39 2.17
N SER A 111 0.66 -7.58 1.76
CA SER A 111 0.99 -7.42 0.34
C SER A 111 1.42 -8.75 -0.27
N LEU A 112 2.29 -9.48 0.43
CA LEU A 112 2.77 -10.81 0.00
C LEU A 112 1.62 -11.83 -0.03
N SER A 113 0.75 -11.86 0.98
CA SER A 113 -0.37 -12.80 1.04
C SER A 113 -1.36 -12.62 -0.13
N ILE A 114 -1.64 -11.37 -0.52
CA ILE A 114 -2.53 -11.08 -1.65
C ILE A 114 -1.89 -11.52 -2.97
N GLU A 115 -0.61 -11.23 -3.16
CA GLU A 115 0.14 -11.64 -4.37
C GLU A 115 0.15 -13.17 -4.52
N LEU A 116 0.35 -13.89 -3.41
CA LEU A 116 0.30 -15.36 -3.38
C LEU A 116 -1.08 -15.93 -3.68
N GLU A 117 -2.15 -15.33 -3.18
CA GLU A 117 -3.51 -15.77 -3.46
C GLU A 117 -3.91 -15.53 -4.92
N ILE A 118 -3.40 -14.44 -5.52
CA ILE A 118 -3.68 -14.08 -6.91
C ILE A 118 -2.87 -14.94 -7.88
N GLU A 119 -1.57 -15.10 -7.66
CA GLU A 119 -0.66 -15.78 -8.59
C GLU A 119 -0.59 -17.30 -8.34
N GLY A 120 -0.91 -17.77 -7.14
CA GLY A 120 -0.82 -19.18 -6.75
C GLY A 120 0.61 -19.73 -6.77
N LYS A 121 1.61 -18.88 -7.01
CA LYS A 121 3.04 -19.19 -7.09
C LYS A 121 3.76 -18.20 -6.19
N PHE A 122 4.82 -18.65 -5.52
CA PHE A 122 5.67 -17.73 -4.78
C PHE A 122 6.50 -16.87 -5.74
N PRO A 123 6.80 -15.59 -5.44
CA PRO A 123 7.53 -14.70 -6.35
C PRO A 123 8.95 -15.19 -6.69
N TRP A 124 9.51 -16.11 -5.90
CA TRP A 124 10.80 -16.76 -6.18
C TRP A 124 10.70 -18.01 -7.07
N GLN A 125 9.50 -18.45 -7.43
CA GLN A 125 9.26 -19.52 -8.41
C GLN A 125 9.21 -18.94 -9.83
N ARG A 126 10.27 -18.25 -10.23
CA ARG A 126 10.50 -17.97 -11.66
C ARG A 126 10.75 -19.31 -12.32
N GLU A 127 9.89 -19.71 -13.26
CA GLU A 127 10.14 -20.87 -14.12
C GLU A 127 11.55 -20.70 -14.68
N PRO A 128 12.47 -21.66 -14.46
CA PRO A 128 13.70 -21.68 -15.20
C PRO A 128 13.26 -21.71 -16.66
N SER A 129 13.55 -20.64 -17.39
CA SER A 129 13.43 -20.63 -18.85
C SER A 129 14.17 -21.86 -19.32
N ASP A 130 13.41 -22.90 -19.63
CA ASP A 130 13.89 -24.11 -20.26
C ASP A 130 14.38 -23.62 -21.62
N LYS A 131 15.66 -23.29 -21.67
CA LYS A 131 16.36 -23.12 -22.92
C LYS A 131 16.25 -24.50 -23.54
N HIS A 132 15.24 -24.68 -24.39
CA HIS A 132 15.28 -25.66 -25.46
C HIS A 132 16.61 -25.45 -26.18
N LEU A 133 17.60 -26.17 -25.66
CA LEU A 133 18.47 -27.01 -26.45
C LEU A 133 17.58 -27.61 -27.55
N ASP A 134 18.11 -27.64 -28.77
CA ASP A 134 17.52 -28.33 -29.91
C ASP A 134 16.56 -27.46 -30.73
N GLN A 135 17.13 -26.47 -31.45
CA GLN A 135 16.64 -26.15 -32.78
C GLN A 135 17.80 -26.34 -33.78
N ASP A 136 17.85 -27.58 -34.28
CA ASP A 136 18.14 -27.98 -35.67
C ASP A 136 19.54 -27.67 -36.24
N LEU A 137 20.36 -28.69 -36.51
CA LEU A 137 20.38 -29.50 -37.75
C LEU A 137 20.85 -28.70 -38.98
#